data_AF-A0A5N4C7Z2-F1
#
_entry.id   AF-A0A5N4C7Z2-F1
#
_cell.length_a   1.000
_cell.length_b   1.000
_cell.length_c   1.000
_cell.angle_alpha   90.00
_cell.angle_beta   90.00
_cell.angle_gamma   90.00
#
_symmetry.space_group_name_H-M   'P 1'
#
loop_
_entity.id
_entity.type
_entity.pdbx_description
1 polymer ?
#
loop_
_entity_poly.entity_id
_entity_poly.type
_entity_poly.pdbx_seq_one_letter_code
_entity_poly.pdbx_strand_id
1 'polypeptide(L)' 'MAALRPLVKPEIVKKRTKKFIQHQSDRCVKIKRNWRKPRGIDNRQSHLEESSPVAIRVTNPSARLCSEENE' A
#
# COMPACT_ATOMS: atom_id res chain seq x y z
N MET A 1 -24.63 23.07 9.55
CA MET A 1 -23.70 23.44 8.45
C MET A 1 -23.89 22.48 7.30
N ALA A 2 -24.14 22.97 6.09
CA ALA A 2 -24.28 22.12 4.90
C ALA A 2 -22.90 21.83 4.29
N ALA A 3 -22.62 20.57 3.95
CA ALA A 3 -21.36 20.17 3.33
C ALA A 3 -21.39 20.39 1.81
N LEU A 4 -20.33 20.98 1.26
CA LEU A 4 -20.18 21.18 -0.18
C LEU A 4 -20.01 19.83 -0.89
N ARG A 5 -20.68 19.67 -2.03
CA ARG A 5 -20.60 18.46 -2.87
C ARG A 5 -19.84 18.78 -4.16
N PRO A 6 -18.97 17.88 -4.64
CA PRO A 6 -18.27 18.08 -5.91
C PRO A 6 -19.22 17.96 -7.10
N LEU A 7 -18.91 18.67 -8.18
CA LEU A 7 -19.69 18.68 -9.43
C LEU A 7 -19.67 17.31 -10.13
N VAL A 8 -18.53 16.63 -10.11
CA VAL A 8 -18.35 15.29 -10.69
C VAL A 8 -17.97 14.33 -9.57
N LYS A 9 -18.67 13.20 -9.51
CA LYS A 9 -18.36 12.10 -8.58
C LYS A 9 -17.81 10.92 -9.38
N PRO A 10 -16.48 10.81 -9.55
CA PRO A 10 -15.89 9.66 -10.22
C PRO A 10 -16.16 8.39 -9.42
N GLU A 11 -16.39 7.27 -10.11
CA GLU A 11 -16.56 5.97 -9.47
C GLU A 11 -15.20 5.49 -8.94
N ILE A 12 -15.08 5.42 -7.61
CA ILE A 12 -13.83 5.02 -6.96
C ILE A 12 -13.73 3.49 -6.96
N VAL A 13 -13.21 2.94 -8.04
CA VAL A 13 -12.91 1.51 -8.14
C VAL A 13 -11.65 1.18 -7.34
N LYS A 14 -11.78 0.38 -6.29
CA LYS A 14 -10.65 -0.08 -5.46
C LYS A 14 -10.02 -1.32 -6.07
N LYS A 15 -8.73 -1.21 -6.46
CA LYS A 15 -7.96 -2.34 -7.01
C LYS A 15 -7.82 -3.53 -6.05
N ARG A 16 -7.85 -3.26 -4.75
CA ARG A 16 -7.80 -4.28 -3.69
C ARG A 16 -8.61 -3.82 -2.49
N THR A 17 -9.43 -4.72 -1.95
CA THR A 17 -10.26 -4.46 -0.77
C THR A 17 -9.63 -5.04 0.51
N LYS A 18 -8.82 -6.10 0.39
CA LYS A 18 -8.11 -6.73 1.51
C LYS A 18 -6.98 -5.85 2.04
N LYS A 19 -6.89 -5.70 3.36
CA LYS A 19 -5.80 -4.97 4.05
C LYS A 19 -4.43 -5.63 3.79
N PHE A 20 -3.39 -4.81 3.80
CA PHE A 20 -2.01 -5.28 3.79
C PHE A 20 -1.60 -5.65 5.21
N ILE A 21 -1.29 -6.93 5.43
CA ILE A 21 -0.89 -7.47 6.73
C ILE A 21 0.61 -7.73 6.78
N GLN A 22 1.22 -7.60 7.95
CA GLN A 22 2.62 -7.95 8.14
C GLN A 22 2.84 -9.45 7.92
N HIS A 23 3.95 -9.80 7.29
CA HIS A 23 4.38 -11.19 7.17
C HIS A 23 4.53 -11.83 8.56
N GLN A 24 4.07 -13.07 8.73
CA GLN A 24 4.05 -13.84 10.00
C GLN A 24 3.07 -13.35 11.08
N SER A 25 2.25 -12.31 10.82
CA SER A 25 1.22 -11.85 11.78
C SER A 25 0.08 -12.86 11.99
N ASP A 26 -0.03 -13.86 11.13
CA ASP A 26 -0.91 -15.02 11.24
C ASP A 26 -0.38 -16.07 12.23
N ARG A 27 0.94 -16.20 12.36
CA ARG A 27 1.60 -17.25 13.16
C ARG A 27 2.04 -16.77 14.54
N CYS A 28 2.31 -15.47 14.69
CA CYS A 28 2.86 -14.91 15.92
C CYS A 28 1.93 -13.86 16.53
N VAL A 29 1.41 -14.12 17.74
CA VAL A 29 0.54 -13.19 18.49
C VAL A 29 1.23 -11.84 18.80
N LYS A 30 2.57 -11.85 18.95
CA LYS A 30 3.38 -10.65 19.19
C LYS A 30 3.41 -9.70 17.99
N ILE A 31 3.21 -10.22 16.77
CA ILE A 31 3.31 -9.45 15.53
C ILE A 31 1.92 -8.92 15.17
N LYS A 32 1.75 -7.60 15.27
CA LYS A 32 0.50 -6.95 14.89
C LYS A 32 0.30 -7.00 13.37
N ARG A 33 -0.95 -7.01 12.91
CA ARG A 33 -1.33 -7.05 11.48
C ARG A 33 -1.04 -5.76 10.70
N ASN A 34 -0.26 -4.82 11.25
CA ASN A 34 0.06 -3.55 10.57
C ASN A 34 1.17 -3.74 9.54
N TRP A 35 0.99 -3.25 8.31
CA TRP A 35 2.00 -3.40 7.26
C TRP A 35 3.35 -2.79 7.66
N ARG A 36 4.43 -3.53 7.39
CA ARG A 36 5.83 -3.10 7.56
C ARG A 36 6.65 -3.65 6.39
N LYS A 37 7.55 -2.85 5.83
CA LYS A 37 8.50 -3.30 4.80
C LYS A 37 9.54 -4.23 5.45
N PRO A 38 9.71 -5.48 4.97
CA PRO A 38 10.76 -6.37 5.48
C PRO A 38 12.15 -5.80 5.14
N ARG A 39 13.11 -5.88 6.08
CA ARG A 39 14.46 -5.29 5.93
C ARG A 39 15.62 -6.25 6.22
N GLY A 40 15.38 -7.51 6.56
CA GLY A 40 16.45 -8.46 6.93
C GLY A 40 16.94 -9.31 5.76
N ILE A 41 18.26 -9.53 5.68
CA ILE A 41 18.96 -10.23 4.58
C ILE A 41 18.41 -11.65 4.39
N ASP A 42 18.28 -12.43 5.47
CA ASP A 42 17.78 -13.82 5.39
C ASP A 42 16.28 -13.95 5.11
N ASN A 43 15.53 -12.84 5.08
CA ASN A 43 14.14 -12.93 4.68
C ASN A 43 14.10 -13.14 3.17
N ARG A 44 13.48 -14.24 2.71
CA ARG A 44 13.17 -14.45 1.27
C ARG A 44 12.49 -13.23 0.62
N GLN A 45 11.78 -12.44 1.43
CA GLN A 45 11.12 -11.21 1.04
C GLN A 45 12.01 -9.96 1.05
N SER A 46 13.32 -9.99 1.28
CA SER A 46 14.15 -8.76 1.28
C SER A 46 14.88 -8.54 -0.05
N HIS A 47 15.39 -9.62 -0.65
CA HIS A 47 16.12 -9.59 -1.92
C HIS A 47 15.22 -9.41 -3.15
N LEU A 48 13.92 -9.59 -2.99
CA LEU A 48 12.97 -9.11 -3.98
C LEU A 48 12.79 -7.61 -3.76
N GLU A 49 13.37 -6.78 -4.63
CA GLU A 49 12.97 -5.37 -4.77
C GLU A 49 11.43 -5.24 -4.94
N GLU A 50 10.82 -6.33 -5.44
CA GLU A 50 9.38 -6.62 -5.58
C GLU A 50 8.71 -7.21 -4.32
N SER A 51 9.29 -7.04 -3.14
CA SER A 51 8.76 -7.63 -1.90
C SER A 51 7.55 -6.92 -1.31
N SER A 52 7.39 -5.65 -1.65
CA SER A 52 6.12 -4.98 -1.41
C SER A 52 5.17 -5.46 -2.50
N PRO A 53 3.95 -5.94 -2.17
CA PRO A 53 2.99 -6.31 -3.19
C PRO A 53 2.89 -5.16 -4.19
N VAL A 54 3.04 -5.44 -5.49
CA VAL A 54 3.06 -4.43 -6.57
C VAL A 54 1.95 -3.38 -6.40
N ALA A 55 0.80 -3.82 -5.87
CA ALA A 55 -0.29 -2.97 -5.45
C ALA A 55 0.12 -1.78 -4.55
N ILE A 56 0.98 -1.96 -3.53
CA ILE A 56 1.47 -0.87 -2.65
C ILE A 56 2.30 0.14 -3.43
N ARG A 57 3.16 -0.32 -4.35
CA ARG A 57 3.96 0.57 -5.22
C ARG A 57 3.05 1.40 -6.13
N VAL A 58 2.01 0.76 -6.69
CA VAL A 58 1.05 1.39 -7.63
C VAL A 58 0.01 2.28 -6.93
N THR A 59 -0.28 2.06 -5.65
CA THR A 59 -1.27 2.85 -4.89
C THR A 59 -0.66 3.94 -4.01
N ASN A 60 0.67 4.10 -3.99
CA ASN A 60 1.31 5.14 -3.19
C ASN A 60 1.08 6.53 -3.83
N PRO A 61 0.33 7.45 -3.20
CA PRO A 61 0.10 8.78 -3.76
C PRO A 61 1.40 9.58 -3.95
N SER A 62 2.46 9.31 -3.17
CA SER A 62 3.78 9.94 -3.36
C SER A 62 4.46 9.55 -4.67
N ALA A 63 4.12 8.38 -5.24
CA ALA A 63 4.65 7.94 -6.53
C ALA A 63 3.92 8.57 -7.73
N ARG A 64 2.68 9.06 -7.53
CA ARG A 64 1.93 9.82 -8.55
C ARG A 64 2.42 11.26 -8.70
N LEU A 65 2.76 11.91 -7.59
CA LEU A 65 3.27 13.29 -7.60
C LEU A 65 4.57 13.41 -8.41
N CYS A 66 5.50 12.45 -8.29
CA CYS A 66 6.75 12.48 -9.07
C CYS A 66 6.59 12.18 -10.57
N SER A 67 5.47 11.60 -11.00
CA SER A 67 5.16 11.43 -12.44
C SER A 67 4.45 12.65 -13.02
N GLU A 68 3.70 13.40 -12.21
CA GLU A 68 3.09 14.67 -12.61
C GLU A 68 4.13 15.80 -12.69
N GLU A 69 5.26 15.70 -11.98
CA GLU A 69 6.39 16.66 -12.04
C GLU A 69 7.42 16.36 -13.15
N ASN A 70 7.27 15.26 -13.90
CA ASN A 70 8.19 14.87 -14.99
C ASN A 70 7.52 14.92 -16.39
N GLU A 71 6.50 15.75 -16.54
CA GLU A 71 5.95 16.16 -17.85
C GLU A 71 6.13 17.67 -18.05
#